data_AF-A0AA89AL87-F1
#
_entry.id   AF-A0AA89AL87-F1
#
_cell.length_a   1.000
_cell.length_b   1.000
_cell.length_c   1.000
_cell.angle_alpha   90.00
_cell.angle_beta   90.00
_cell.angle_gamma   90.00
#
_symmetry.space_group_name_H-M   'P 1'
#
loop_
_entity.id
_entity.type
_entity.pdbx_description
1 polymer ?
#
loop_
_entity_poly.entity_id
_entity_poly.type
_entity_poly.pdbx_seq_one_letter_code
_entity_poly.pdbx_strand_id
1 'polypeptide(L)'
;MEFVSDNRGHQDEDDDPPMLSSQSLQALRELLAEQNKAFVRDRAAGDGAAEDEVALLTEDWKLSQFWYDRETAYTVAKEVVALCVSIDCPSVACVACPTLYAYLKVFP
;
A
#
# COMPACT_ATOMS: atom_id res chain seq x y z
N MET A 1 45.28 -45.22 33.71
CA MET A 1 45.71 -44.44 32.54
C MET A 1 44.58 -44.49 31.55
N GLU A 2 43.72 -43.48 31.56
CA GLU A 2 42.57 -43.36 30.67
C GLU A 2 43.02 -42.71 29.36
N PHE A 3 42.64 -43.30 28.23
CA PHE A 3 42.55 -42.61 26.95
C PHE A 3 41.38 -43.20 26.18
N VAL A 4 40.17 -42.73 26.49
CA VAL A 4 39.02 -42.91 25.60
C VAL A 4 38.97 -41.66 24.71
N SER A 5 39.52 -41.80 23.51
CA SER A 5 39.30 -40.83 22.43
C SER A 5 38.06 -41.26 21.67
N ASP A 6 36.91 -40.64 21.95
CA ASP A 6 35.90 -40.42 20.92
C ASP A 6 35.05 -39.20 21.32
N ASN A 7 35.53 -38.03 20.91
CA ASN A 7 34.70 -36.83 20.80
C ASN A 7 34.77 -36.36 19.35
N ARG A 8 34.14 -37.12 18.44
CA ARG A 8 34.02 -36.73 17.04
C ARG A 8 32.66 -36.07 16.79
N GLY A 9 32.71 -34.74 16.84
CA GLY A 9 31.99 -33.83 15.95
C GLY A 9 30.47 -33.91 15.92
N HIS A 10 29.83 -33.17 16.83
CA HIS A 10 28.54 -32.54 16.52
C HIS A 10 28.87 -31.10 16.13
N GLN A 11 29.06 -30.87 14.82
CA GLN A 11 29.30 -29.53 14.28
C GLN A 11 27.93 -28.90 14.01
N ASP A 12 27.50 -27.99 14.89
CA ASP A 12 26.90 -26.68 14.63
C ASP A 12 26.12 -26.45 13.30
N GLU A 13 25.21 -27.33 12.89
CA GLU A 13 24.28 -27.04 11.77
C GLU A 13 23.16 -26.04 12.15
N ASP A 14 22.97 -25.77 13.46
CA ASP A 14 21.92 -24.87 13.96
C ASP A 14 22.33 -23.37 14.00
N ASP A 15 23.60 -23.03 13.75
CA ASP A 15 24.11 -21.65 13.80
C ASP A 15 24.15 -20.97 12.42
N ASP A 16 23.78 -21.68 11.35
CA ASP A 16 23.67 -21.09 10.01
C ASP A 16 22.39 -20.25 9.90
N PRO A 17 22.47 -19.00 9.39
CA PRO A 17 21.31 -18.14 9.24
C PRO A 17 20.28 -18.80 8.30
N PRO A 18 18.98 -18.75 8.61
CA PRO A 18 17.97 -19.38 7.78
C PRO A 18 18.01 -18.79 6.36
N MET A 19 18.31 -19.64 5.39
CA MET A 19 18.35 -19.27 3.98
C MET A 19 17.09 -19.73 3.26
N LEU A 20 16.63 -18.90 2.33
CA LEU A 20 15.62 -19.31 1.38
C LEU A 20 16.15 -20.44 0.48
N SER A 21 15.27 -21.37 0.11
CA SER A 21 15.60 -22.38 -0.91
C SER A 21 16.02 -21.69 -2.21
N SER A 22 16.83 -22.37 -3.03
CA SER A 22 17.31 -21.85 -4.30
C SER A 22 16.17 -21.37 -5.20
N GLN A 23 15.07 -22.11 -5.23
CA GLN A 23 13.87 -21.80 -6.01
C GLN A 23 13.18 -20.52 -5.47
N SER A 24 13.03 -20.39 -4.15
CA SER A 24 12.44 -19.19 -3.53
C SER A 24 13.30 -17.94 -3.74
N LEU A 25 14.64 -18.06 -3.66
CA LEU A 25 15.55 -16.95 -3.96
C LEU A 25 15.45 -16.49 -5.41
N GLN A 26 15.34 -17.44 -6.35
CA GLN A 26 15.19 -17.12 -7.75
C GLN A 26 13.86 -16.41 -8.02
N ALA A 27 12.75 -16.95 -7.49
CA ALA A 27 11.43 -16.32 -7.63
C ALA A 27 11.40 -14.90 -7.03
N LEU A 28 12.05 -14.70 -5.87
CA LEU A 28 12.16 -13.37 -5.25
C LEU A 28 12.97 -12.39 -6.11
N ARG A 29 14.08 -12.84 -6.70
CA ARG A 29 14.89 -12.01 -7.61
C ARG A 29 14.11 -11.59 -8.85
N GLU A 30 13.36 -12.51 -9.44
CA GLU A 30 12.49 -12.25 -10.59
C GLU A 30 11.41 -11.21 -10.24
N LEU A 31 10.70 -11.41 -9.12
CA LEU A 31 9.70 -10.46 -8.61
C LEU A 31 10.27 -9.05 -8.41
N LEU A 32 11.43 -8.92 -7.75
CA LEU A 32 12.07 -7.63 -7.50
C LEU A 32 12.50 -6.93 -8.80
N ALA A 33 13.00 -7.69 -9.77
CA ALA A 33 13.37 -7.16 -11.08
C ALA A 33 12.14 -6.64 -11.85
N GLU A 34 11.00 -7.32 -11.76
CA GLU A 34 9.73 -6.87 -12.35
C GLU A 34 9.19 -5.61 -11.66
N GLN A 35 9.17 -5.58 -10.33
CA GLN A 35 8.72 -4.41 -9.56
C GLN A 35 9.54 -3.15 -9.90
N ASN A 36 10.86 -3.28 -10.03
CA ASN A 36 11.71 -2.14 -10.38
C ASN A 36 11.40 -1.61 -11.79
N LYS A 37 11.12 -2.50 -12.76
CA LYS A 37 10.72 -2.10 -14.12
C LYS A 37 9.34 -1.42 -14.14
N ALA A 38 8.38 -1.95 -13.38
CA ALA A 38 7.03 -1.39 -13.28
C ALA A 38 7.05 0.00 -12.65
N PHE A 39 7.81 0.20 -11.57
CA PHE A 39 7.96 1.47 -10.88
C PHE A 39 8.57 2.58 -11.77
N VAL A 40 9.56 2.23 -12.60
CA VAL A 40 10.15 3.15 -13.59
C VAL A 40 9.14 3.53 -14.67
N ARG A 41 8.27 2.60 -15.09
CA ARG A 41 7.23 2.85 -16.10
C ARG A 41 6.10 3.75 -15.58
N ASP A 42 5.64 3.52 -14.35
CA ASP A 42 4.56 4.33 -13.74
C ASP A 42 4.97 5.79 -13.56
N ARG A 43 6.21 6.05 -13.12
CA ARG A 43 6.74 7.42 -13.02
C ARG A 43 6.84 8.15 -14.36
N ALA A 44 6.94 7.43 -15.48
CA ALA A 44 6.99 8.02 -16.81
C ALA A 44 5.60 8.30 -17.41
N ALA A 45 4.53 7.69 -16.87
CA ALA A 45 3.16 7.81 -17.37
C ALA A 45 2.29 8.83 -16.60
N GLY A 46 2.76 9.35 -15.47
CA GLY A 46 1.98 10.20 -14.56
C GLY A 46 1.77 11.68 -14.97
N ASP A 47 2.11 12.09 -16.20
CA ASP A 47 2.14 13.51 -16.60
C ASP A 47 1.01 13.93 -17.56
N GLY A 48 -0.05 13.13 -17.72
CA GLY A 48 -1.15 13.52 -18.61
C GLY A 48 -2.41 12.68 -18.54
N ALA A 49 -3.38 13.11 -17.72
CA ALA A 49 -4.82 12.95 -17.98
C ALA A 49 -5.62 13.77 -16.95
N ALA A 50 -6.10 14.93 -17.37
CA ALA A 50 -6.99 15.77 -16.59
C ALA A 50 -8.43 15.49 -17.02
N GLU A 51 -9.19 14.64 -16.30
CA GLU A 51 -10.67 14.64 -16.31
C GLU A 51 -11.33 13.59 -15.38
N ASP A 52 -10.97 13.57 -14.08
CA ASP A 52 -11.88 13.38 -12.93
C ASP A 52 -11.00 13.50 -11.67
N GLU A 53 -11.26 14.44 -10.76
CA GLU A 53 -10.34 14.72 -9.63
C GLU A 53 -10.16 13.49 -8.70
N VAL A 54 -11.09 12.55 -8.75
CA VAL A 54 -11.03 11.25 -8.07
C VAL A 54 -10.30 10.17 -8.86
N ALA A 55 -10.29 10.24 -10.20
CA ALA A 55 -9.43 9.40 -11.03
C ALA A 55 -7.95 9.84 -10.96
N LEU A 56 -7.67 11.07 -10.52
CA LEU A 56 -6.31 11.57 -10.27
C LEU A 56 -5.65 10.93 -9.03
N LEU A 57 -6.42 10.31 -8.14
CA LEU A 57 -5.88 9.66 -6.95
C LEU A 57 -5.50 8.22 -7.28
N THR A 58 -4.22 7.99 -7.54
CA THR A 58 -3.67 6.64 -7.73
C THR A 58 -3.77 5.86 -6.42
N GLU A 59 -4.24 4.62 -6.49
CA GLU A 59 -4.23 3.68 -5.36
C GLU A 59 -2.87 2.98 -5.26
N ASP A 60 -2.28 2.96 -4.06
CA ASP A 60 -1.17 2.07 -3.74
C ASP A 60 -1.64 0.97 -2.76
N TRP A 61 -1.85 -0.23 -3.29
CA TRP A 61 -2.23 -1.39 -2.47
C TRP A 61 -1.17 -1.78 -1.43
N LYS A 62 0.12 -1.46 -1.62
CA LYS A 62 1.15 -1.71 -0.60
C LYS A 62 0.96 -0.83 0.63
N LEU A 63 0.34 0.34 0.45
CA LEU A 63 -0.01 1.27 1.52
C LEU A 63 -1.45 1.07 2.03
N SER A 64 -2.14 0.03 1.54
CA SER A 64 -3.57 -0.21 1.84
C SER A 64 -4.46 1.00 1.51
N GLN A 65 -4.16 1.66 0.40
CA GLN A 65 -4.97 2.77 -0.11
C GLN A 65 -6.12 2.23 -0.95
N PHE A 66 -7.34 2.40 -0.45
CA PHE A 66 -8.56 1.99 -1.12
C PHE A 66 -9.49 3.19 -1.18
N TRP A 67 -9.71 3.69 -2.39
CA TRP A 67 -10.43 4.93 -2.61
C TRP A 67 -11.89 4.66 -2.96
N TYR A 68 -12.79 5.54 -2.52
CA TYR A 68 -14.19 5.45 -2.92
C TYR A 68 -14.32 5.67 -4.43
N ASP A 69 -15.16 4.88 -5.08
CA ASP A 69 -15.63 5.21 -6.42
C ASP A 69 -16.43 6.53 -6.41
N ARG A 70 -16.69 7.03 -7.61
CA ARG A 70 -17.41 8.28 -7.83
C ARG A 70 -18.79 8.31 -7.17
N GLU A 71 -19.57 7.23 -7.31
CA GLU A 71 -20.95 7.16 -6.80
C GLU A 71 -20.95 7.21 -5.26
N THR A 72 -20.06 6.43 -4.65
CA THR A 72 -19.89 6.33 -3.20
C THR A 72 -19.40 7.67 -2.65
N ALA A 73 -18.34 8.26 -3.22
CA ALA A 73 -17.78 9.52 -2.74
C ALA A 73 -18.80 10.66 -2.82
N TYR A 74 -19.53 10.77 -3.92
CA TYR A 74 -20.58 11.77 -4.10
C TYR A 74 -21.74 11.58 -3.11
N THR A 75 -22.21 10.34 -2.94
CA THR A 75 -23.31 10.03 -2.02
C THR A 75 -22.94 10.39 -0.59
N VAL A 76 -21.75 9.98 -0.13
CA VAL A 76 -21.28 10.30 1.23
C VAL A 76 -21.11 11.81 1.41
N ALA A 77 -20.53 12.52 0.44
CA ALA A 77 -20.39 13.98 0.51
C ALA A 77 -21.75 14.68 0.66
N LYS A 78 -22.75 14.27 -0.13
CA LYS A 78 -24.11 14.80 -0.07
C LYS A 78 -24.74 14.63 1.31
N GLU A 79 -24.64 13.45 1.90
CA GLU A 79 -25.19 13.16 3.23
C GLU A 79 -24.47 13.97 4.32
N VAL A 80 -23.15 14.10 4.24
CA VAL A 80 -22.37 14.95 5.17
C VAL A 80 -22.84 16.40 5.11
N VAL A 81 -23.02 16.96 3.90
CA VAL A 81 -23.52 18.33 3.73
C VAL A 81 -24.93 18.47 4.29
N ALA A 82 -25.83 17.51 4.01
CA ALA A 82 -27.19 17.53 4.54
C ALA A 82 -27.24 17.55 6.07
N LEU A 83 -26.34 16.81 6.73
CA LEU A 83 -26.20 16.82 8.19
C LEU A 83 -25.67 18.17 8.71
N CYS A 84 -24.72 18.78 7.99
CA CYS A 84 -24.09 20.04 8.36
C CYS A 84 -25.08 21.22 8.36
N VAL A 85 -26.13 21.20 7.53
CA VAL A 85 -27.17 22.25 7.50
C VAL A 85 -27.83 22.47 8.87
N SER A 86 -27.87 21.44 9.71
CA SER A 86 -28.50 21.52 11.04
C SER A 86 -27.58 22.03 12.16
N ILE A 87 -26.30 22.24 11.86
CA ILE A 87 -25.25 22.57 12.83
C ILE A 87 -24.81 24.03 12.61
N ASP A 88 -24.68 24.79 13.69
CA ASP A 88 -24.11 26.13 13.61
C ASP A 88 -22.58 26.03 13.43
N CYS A 89 -22.05 26.64 12.36
CA CYS A 89 -20.63 26.62 11.98
C CYS A 89 -20.02 25.20 11.90
N PRO A 90 -20.50 24.32 11.00
CA PRO A 90 -20.02 22.94 10.89
C PRO A 90 -18.58 22.87 10.39
N SER A 91 -17.83 21.87 10.86
CA SER A 91 -16.50 21.53 10.37
C SER A 91 -16.36 20.02 10.22
N VAL A 92 -15.75 19.59 9.12
CA VAL A 92 -15.58 18.18 8.77
C VAL A 92 -14.09 17.87 8.63
N ALA A 93 -13.60 16.92 9.41
CA ALA A 93 -12.24 16.42 9.30
C ALA A 93 -12.21 15.11 8.49
N CYS A 94 -11.44 15.09 7.41
CA CYS A 94 -11.24 13.88 6.59
C CYS A 94 -9.95 13.17 7.04
N VAL A 95 -10.05 11.91 7.47
CA VAL A 95 -8.89 11.10 7.89
C VAL A 95 -8.75 9.91 6.97
N ALA A 96 -7.69 9.87 6.16
CA ALA A 96 -7.48 8.83 5.14
C ALA A 96 -8.64 8.70 4.13
N CYS A 97 -9.40 9.78 3.90
CA CYS A 97 -10.51 9.81 2.95
C CYS A 97 -10.27 10.84 1.82
N PRO A 98 -9.25 10.66 0.97
CA PRO A 98 -8.86 11.69 0.00
C PRO A 98 -9.94 11.93 -1.07
N THR A 99 -10.65 10.89 -1.52
CA THR A 99 -11.73 11.03 -2.51
C THR A 99 -12.92 11.80 -1.94
N LEU A 100 -13.33 11.51 -0.70
CA LEU A 100 -14.40 12.25 -0.04
C LEU A 100 -14.01 13.72 0.16
N TYR A 101 -12.76 14.00 0.54
CA TYR A 101 -12.26 15.36 0.67
C TYR A 101 -12.34 16.14 -0.65
N ALA A 102 -11.94 15.52 -1.77
CA ALA A 102 -12.09 16.11 -3.10
C ALA A 102 -13.56 16.48 -3.37
N TYR A 103 -14.49 15.54 -3.18
CA TYR A 103 -15.92 15.81 -3.41
C TYR A 103 -16.50 16.87 -2.47
N LEU A 104 -16.16 16.87 -1.18
CA LEU A 104 -16.62 17.88 -0.22
C LEU A 104 -16.11 19.29 -0.56
N LYS A 105 -14.93 19.40 -1.17
CA LYS A 105 -14.34 20.68 -1.56
C LYS A 105 -15.02 21.32 -2.77
N VAL A 106 -15.57 20.51 -3.67
CA VAL A 106 -16.27 20.97 -4.88
C VAL A 106 -17.80 20.97 -4.70
N PHE A 107 -18.30 20.43 -3.59
CA PHE A 107 -19.73 20.40 -3.30
C PHE A 107 -20.27 21.84 -3.14
N PRO A 108 -21.37 22.19 -3.83
CA PRO A 108 -21.97 23.52 -3.78
C PRO A 108 -22.67 23.83 -2.44
#